data_AF-A0A6B3IHI1-F1
#
_entry.id   AF-A0A6B3IHI1-F1
#
_cell.length_a   1.000
_cell.length_b   1.000
_cell.length_c   1.000
_cell.angle_alpha   90.00
_cell.angle_beta   90.00
_cell.angle_gamma   90.00
#
_symmetry.space_group_name_H-M   'P 1'
#
loop_
_entity.id
_entity.type
_entity.pdbx_description
1 polymer ?
#
loop_
_entity_poly.entity_id
_entity_poly.type
_entity_poly.pdbx_seq_one_letter_code
_entity_poly.pdbx_strand_id
1 'polypeptide(L)'
;ANWEAGWFSAYRHLAARGDLDAVLHLGDYLYEYAAGGYPTQGAALREHRPAHEILDLADYRLRHGTYKTDSDLQALHAAHPVIAIWD
;
A
#
# COMPACT_ATOMS: atom_id res chain seq x y z
N ALA A 1 1.44 -4.49 1.66
CA ALA A 1 0.25 -4.08 0.87
C ALA A 1 0.60 -4.18 -0.61
N ASN A 2 -0.09 -4.97 -1.43
CA ASN A 2 0.26 -5.07 -2.85
C ASN A 2 -0.75 -4.32 -3.72
N TRP A 3 -0.32 -3.23 -4.37
CA TRP A 3 -1.21 -2.33 -5.09
C TRP A 3 -1.86 -2.97 -6.32
N GLU A 4 -1.08 -3.66 -7.15
CA GLU A 4 -1.60 -4.27 -8.38
C GLU A 4 -2.34 -5.57 -8.14
N ALA A 5 -1.98 -6.31 -7.07
CA ALA A 5 -2.57 -7.60 -6.76
C ALA A 5 -3.95 -7.54 -6.11
N GLY A 6 -4.43 -6.36 -5.67
CA GLY A 6 -5.75 -6.25 -5.07
C GLY A 6 -6.03 -4.94 -4.38
N TRP A 7 -7.31 -4.73 -4.04
CA TRP A 7 -7.77 -3.62 -3.21
C TRP A 7 -7.42 -3.86 -1.73
N PHE A 8 -7.25 -2.80 -0.97
CA PHE A 8 -6.85 -2.90 0.43
C PHE A 8 -8.01 -3.16 1.40
N SER A 9 -8.95 -4.03 1.02
CA SER A 9 -10.16 -4.34 1.79
C SER A 9 -9.88 -4.84 3.21
N ALA A 10 -8.73 -5.48 3.45
CA ALA A 10 -8.31 -5.86 4.80
C ALA A 10 -8.16 -4.64 5.73
N TYR A 11 -7.67 -3.50 5.22
CA TYR A 11 -7.57 -2.27 6.01
C TYR A 11 -8.93 -1.68 6.36
N ARG A 12 -9.96 -1.83 5.51
CA ARG A 12 -11.34 -1.47 5.85
C ARG A 12 -11.85 -2.22 7.08
N HIS A 13 -11.55 -3.52 7.18
CA HIS A 13 -11.97 -4.33 8.31
C HIS A 13 -11.21 -3.98 9.59
N LEU A 14 -9.92 -3.66 9.47
CA LEU A 14 -9.13 -3.16 10.60
C LEU A 14 -9.64 -1.78 11.07
N ALA A 15 -9.91 -0.85 10.16
CA ALA A 15 -10.44 0.47 10.49
C ALA A 15 -11.80 0.44 11.20
N ALA A 16 -12.59 -0.62 11.00
CA ALA A 16 -13.88 -0.81 11.66
C ALA A 16 -13.76 -1.37 13.10
N ARG A 17 -12.57 -1.74 13.56
CA ARG A 17 -12.37 -2.33 14.88
C ARG A 17 -12.13 -1.28 15.96
N GLY A 18 -13.12 -1.03 16.80
CA GLY A 18 -13.01 -0.08 17.92
C GLY A 18 -12.20 -0.58 19.14
N ASP A 19 -11.67 -1.78 19.10
CA ASP A 19 -11.01 -2.50 20.20
C ASP A 19 -9.52 -2.78 19.93
N LEU A 20 -8.88 -1.95 19.09
CA LEU A 20 -7.45 -1.99 18.81
C LEU A 20 -6.77 -0.72 19.32
N ASP A 21 -5.70 -0.87 20.10
CA ASP A 21 -4.90 0.26 20.56
C ASP A 21 -3.90 0.77 19.51
N ALA A 22 -3.38 -0.12 18.66
CA ALA A 22 -2.48 0.19 17.57
C ALA A 22 -2.46 -0.91 16.50
N VAL A 23 -1.95 -0.58 15.32
CA VAL A 23 -1.65 -1.53 14.24
C VAL A 23 -0.14 -1.52 13.95
N LEU A 24 0.44 -2.71 13.86
CA LEU A 24 1.85 -2.89 13.49
C LEU A 24 1.94 -3.31 12.00
N HIS A 25 2.62 -2.50 11.19
CA HIS A 25 2.95 -2.83 9.82
C HIS A 25 4.39 -3.32 9.73
N LEU A 26 4.58 -4.57 9.29
CA LEU A 26 5.84 -5.31 9.46
C LEU A 26 6.81 -5.29 8.28
N GLY A 27 6.45 -4.67 7.16
CA GLY A 27 7.28 -4.65 5.96
C GLY A 27 6.44 -4.49 4.70
N ASP A 28 7.06 -4.37 3.53
CA ASP A 28 6.37 -4.32 2.23
C ASP A 28 5.20 -3.32 2.19
N TYR A 29 5.40 -2.13 2.77
CA TYR A 29 4.37 -1.08 2.76
C TYR A 29 4.04 -0.64 1.32
N LEU A 30 5.07 -0.62 0.47
CA LEU A 30 4.99 -0.48 -0.97
C LEU A 30 5.94 -1.48 -1.64
N TYR A 31 5.73 -1.72 -2.92
CA TYR A 31 6.67 -2.45 -3.77
C TYR A 31 7.30 -1.50 -4.78
N GLU A 32 8.51 -1.81 -5.23
CA GLU A 32 9.38 -1.02 -6.10
C GLU A 32 9.17 -1.29 -7.60
N TYR A 33 8.65 -2.46 -7.93
CA TYR A 33 8.61 -2.99 -9.29
C TYR A 33 7.92 -2.07 -10.31
N ALA A 34 8.26 -2.32 -11.57
CA ALA A 34 7.53 -1.81 -12.72
C ALA A 34 6.09 -2.35 -12.73
N ALA A 35 5.18 -1.61 -13.37
CA ALA A 35 3.80 -2.02 -13.55
C ALA A 35 3.72 -3.34 -14.34
N GLY A 36 2.92 -4.29 -13.87
CA GLY A 36 2.84 -5.64 -14.41
C GLY A 36 4.05 -6.51 -14.12
N GLY A 37 4.99 -6.06 -13.28
CA GLY A 37 6.19 -6.81 -12.90
C GLY A 37 5.90 -7.89 -11.84
N TYR A 38 5.38 -7.51 -10.67
CA TYR A 38 5.16 -8.44 -9.57
C TYR A 38 3.96 -8.08 -8.66
N PRO A 39 3.23 -9.10 -8.19
CA PRO A 39 3.08 -10.41 -8.81
C PRO A 39 2.10 -10.26 -9.95
N THR A 40 2.36 -10.80 -11.15
CA THR A 40 1.33 -10.70 -12.20
C THR A 40 1.29 -11.93 -13.07
N GLN A 41 0.48 -12.91 -12.65
CA GLN A 41 -0.12 -13.90 -13.54
C GLN A 41 -1.47 -13.35 -14.06
N GLY A 42 -1.45 -12.29 -14.87
CA GLY A 42 -2.65 -11.63 -15.40
C GLY A 42 -2.53 -10.12 -15.52
N ALA A 43 -3.64 -9.45 -15.88
CA ALA A 43 -3.70 -7.99 -15.95
C ALA A 43 -3.80 -7.38 -14.54
N ALA A 44 -3.01 -6.34 -14.29
CA ALA A 44 -3.06 -5.58 -13.03
C ALA A 44 -4.45 -4.94 -12.82
N LEU A 45 -5.01 -5.07 -11.62
CA LEU A 45 -6.29 -4.43 -11.27
C LEU A 45 -6.15 -2.92 -11.15
N ARG A 46 -4.98 -2.49 -10.71
CA ARG A 46 -4.55 -1.10 -10.59
C ARG A 46 -3.10 -1.07 -11.02
N GLU A 47 -2.73 -0.10 -11.83
CA GLU A 47 -1.34 0.00 -12.27
C GLU A 47 -0.51 0.84 -11.29
N HIS A 48 0.74 0.45 -11.10
CA HIS A 48 1.74 1.25 -10.42
C HIS A 48 1.99 2.58 -11.16
N ARG A 49 2.31 3.61 -10.37
CA ARG A 49 2.84 4.88 -10.84
C ARG A 49 4.12 5.21 -10.04
N PRO A 50 5.25 5.53 -10.70
CA PRO A 50 5.44 5.44 -12.15
C PRO A 50 5.39 3.98 -12.65
N ALA A 51 5.27 3.79 -13.97
CA ALA A 51 5.12 2.47 -14.58
C ALA A 51 6.44 1.68 -14.67
N HIS A 52 7.59 2.36 -14.53
CA HIS A 52 8.90 1.72 -14.39
C HIS A 52 9.21 1.39 -12.93
N GLU A 53 10.27 0.60 -12.71
CA GLU A 53 10.80 0.30 -11.37
C GLU A 53 11.35 1.58 -10.73
N ILE A 54 10.98 1.84 -9.48
CA ILE A 54 11.34 3.09 -8.81
C ILE A 54 12.80 3.06 -8.37
N LEU A 55 13.58 4.07 -8.78
CA LEU A 55 15.02 4.12 -8.47
C LEU A 55 15.42 5.41 -7.77
N ASP A 56 14.76 6.53 -8.09
CA ASP A 56 15.10 7.82 -7.52
C ASP A 56 14.10 8.30 -6.45
N LEU A 57 14.46 9.38 -5.77
CA LEU A 57 13.64 9.94 -4.70
C LEU A 57 12.25 10.41 -5.17
N ALA A 58 12.14 10.90 -6.41
CA ALA A 58 10.87 11.36 -6.95
C ALA A 58 9.95 10.17 -7.23
N ASP A 59 10.50 9.09 -7.77
CA ASP A 59 9.79 7.83 -8.00
C ASP A 59 9.26 7.25 -6.69
N TYR A 60 10.11 7.13 -5.66
CA TYR A 60 9.69 6.63 -4.35
C TYR A 60 8.61 7.51 -3.71
N ARG A 61 8.71 8.83 -3.81
CA ARG A 61 7.69 9.75 -3.28
C ARG A 61 6.37 9.59 -4.02
N LEU A 62 6.39 9.46 -5.35
CA LEU A 62 5.20 9.22 -6.15
C LEU A 62 4.56 7.87 -5.81
N ARG A 63 5.36 6.80 -5.70
CA ARG A 63 4.88 5.46 -5.34
C ARG A 63 4.23 5.45 -3.96
N HIS A 64 4.94 5.99 -2.95
CA HIS A 64 4.42 6.07 -1.59
C HIS A 64 3.14 6.93 -1.52
N GLY A 65 3.13 8.08 -2.20
CA GLY A 65 1.95 8.94 -2.30
C GLY A 65 0.76 8.22 -2.94
N THR A 66 1.00 7.46 -4.02
CA THR A 66 -0.04 6.68 -4.70
C THR A 66 -0.68 5.68 -3.75
N TYR A 67 0.12 4.90 -3.00
CA TYR A 67 -0.43 3.96 -2.01
C TYR A 67 -1.31 4.66 -0.98
N LYS A 68 -0.89 5.84 -0.49
CA LYS A 68 -1.65 6.65 0.48
C LYS A 68 -2.95 7.25 -0.07
N THR A 69 -3.25 7.09 -1.37
CA THR A 69 -4.54 7.50 -1.95
C THR A 69 -5.62 6.43 -1.82
N ASP A 70 -5.29 5.19 -1.43
CA ASP A 70 -6.29 4.16 -1.19
C ASP A 70 -7.20 4.55 0.00
N SER A 71 -8.51 4.56 -0.22
CA SER A 71 -9.49 5.02 0.77
C SER A 71 -9.54 4.14 2.02
N ASP A 72 -9.33 2.82 1.87
CA ASP A 72 -9.36 1.89 2.99
C ASP A 72 -8.09 2.05 3.84
N LEU A 73 -6.95 2.34 3.21
CA LEU A 73 -5.72 2.69 3.92
C LEU A 73 -5.82 4.06 4.62
N GLN A 74 -6.43 5.06 3.98
CA GLN A 74 -6.70 6.35 4.62
C GLN A 74 -7.59 6.19 5.86
N ALA A 75 -8.65 5.38 5.74
CA ALA A 75 -9.54 5.07 6.86
C ALA A 75 -8.78 4.40 8.02
N LEU A 76 -7.89 3.44 7.73
CA LEU A 76 -7.06 2.81 8.76
C LEU A 76 -6.18 3.84 9.49
N HIS A 77 -5.45 4.69 8.75
CA HIS A 77 -4.57 5.70 9.34
C HIS A 77 -5.34 6.77 10.12
N ALA A 78 -6.60 7.03 9.77
CA ALA A 78 -7.48 7.93 10.52
C ALA A 78 -8.03 7.28 11.80
N ALA A 79 -8.30 5.97 11.79
CA ALA A 79 -8.91 5.25 12.89
C ALA A 79 -7.91 4.79 13.96
N HIS A 80 -6.70 4.40 13.55
CA HIS A 80 -5.72 3.76 14.44
C HIS A 80 -4.31 4.35 14.30
N PRO A 81 -3.55 4.45 15.41
CA PRO A 81 -2.10 4.62 15.34
C PRO A 81 -1.48 3.44 14.58
N VAL A 82 -0.67 3.74 13.57
CA VAL A 82 0.09 2.74 12.82
C VAL A 82 1.58 2.88 13.16
N ILE A 83 2.13 1.83 13.79
CA ILE A 83 3.57 1.68 14.00
C ILE A 83 4.10 0.91 12.79
N ALA A 84 5.00 1.51 12.03
CA ALA A 84 5.48 0.92 10.78
C ALA A 84 6.99 0.67 10.84
N ILE A 85 7.39 -0.49 10.33
CA ILE A 85 8.77 -0.82 9.97
C ILE A 85 8.82 -1.23 8.49
N TRP A 86 9.99 -1.08 7.88
CA TRP A 86 10.26 -1.59 6.53
C TRP A 86 10.74 -3.04 6.57
N ASP A 87 10.67 -3.69 5.41
CA ASP A 87 11.35 -4.92 5.01
C ASP A 87 11.92 -4.67 3.61
#